data_AF-A0A7C7D967-F1
#
_entry.id   AF-A0A7C7D967-F1
#
_cell.length_a   1.000
_cell.length_b   1.000
_cell.length_c   1.000
_cell.angle_alpha   90.00
_cell.angle_beta   90.00
_cell.angle_gamma   90.00
#
_symmetry.space_group_name_H-M   'P 1'
#
loop_
_entity.id
_entity.type
_entity.pdbx_description
1 polymer ?
#
loop_
_entity_poly.entity_id
_entity_poly.type
_entity_poly.pdbx_seq_one_letter_code
_entity_poly.pdbx_strand_id
1 'polypeptide(L)' 'MWNHQLLKLIEDMRKELNQLGKRKPLTDPEVVNLSQKLDKLLNEYYLTAK' A
#
# COMPACT_ATOMS: atom_id res chain seq x y z
N MET A 1 15.17 6.62 -11.56
CA MET A 1 13.87 6.79 -12.26
C MET A 1 12.82 5.78 -11.81
N TRP A 2 13.10 4.47 -11.82
CA TRP A 2 12.16 3.41 -11.38
C TRP A 2 11.60 3.60 -9.95
N ASN A 3 12.44 3.99 -8.99
CA ASN A 3 12.01 4.17 -7.59
C ASN A 3 10.91 5.24 -7.43
N HIS A 4 10.78 6.21 -8.33
CA HIS A 4 9.78 7.27 -8.20
C HIS A 4 8.37 6.79 -8.55
N GLN A 5 8.24 5.87 -9.53
CA GLN A 5 6.96 5.26 -9.89
C GLN A 5 6.47 4.31 -8.80
N LEU A 6 7.37 3.49 -8.24
CA LEU A 6 7.05 2.60 -7.12
C LEU A 6 6.64 3.38 -5.87
N LEU A 7 7.39 4.43 -5.51
CA LEU A 7 7.03 5.32 -4.40
C LEU A 7 5.67 5.99 -4.60
N LYS A 8 5.37 6.44 -5.83
CA LYS A 8 4.05 7.01 -6.14
C LYS A 8 2.94 5.99 -5.93
N LEU A 9 3.12 4.76 -6.40
CA LEU A 9 2.14 3.68 -6.24
C LEU A 9 1.92 3.33 -4.75
N ILE A 10 3.00 3.26 -3.96
CA ILE A 10 2.93 3.05 -2.51
C ILE A 10 2.12 4.17 -1.84
N GLU A 11 2.40 5.44 -2.18
CA GLU A 11 1.69 6.57 -1.58
C GLU A 11 0.22 6.64 -1.98
N ASP A 12 -0.10 6.36 -3.24
CA ASP A 12 -1.48 6.34 -3.72
C ASP A 12 -2.27 5.22 -3.03
N MET A 13 -1.70 4.03 -2.90
CA MET A 13 -2.37 2.91 -2.23
C MET A 13 -2.45 3.08 -0.71
N ARG A 14 -1.47 3.76 -0.08
CA ARG A 14 -1.54 4.18 1.32
C ARG A 14 -2.69 5.15 1.56
N LYS A 15 -2.93 6.10 0.65
CA LYS A 15 -4.09 7.02 0.74
C LYS A 15 -5.40 6.26 0.62
N GLU A 16 -5.49 5.34 -0.34
CA GLU A 16 -6.68 4.51 -0.53
C GLU A 16 -7.00 3.67 0.72
N LEU A 17 -6.01 2.98 1.29
CA LEU A 17 -6.17 2.19 2.51
C LEU A 17 -6.66 3.05 3.67
N ASN A 18 -6.10 4.25 3.85
CA ASN A 18 -6.54 5.18 4.88
C ASN A 18 -7.96 5.68 4.66
N GLN A 19 -8.40 5.88 3.42
CA GLN A 19 -9.78 6.26 3.13
C GLN A 19 -10.73 5.09 3.38
N LEU A 20 -10.33 3.86 3.03
CA LEU A 20 -11.12 2.67 3.24
C LEU A 20 -11.29 2.35 4.73
N GLY A 21 -10.21 2.45 5.52
CA GLY A 21 -10.24 2.26 6.98
C GLY A 21 -11.05 3.31 7.76
N LYS A 22 -11.38 4.46 7.15
CA LYS A 22 -12.34 5.44 7.70
C LYS A 22 -13.79 5.03 7.46
N ARG A 23 -14.06 4.20 6.45
CA ARG A 23 -15.41 3.82 6.00
C ARG A 23 -15.77 2.41 6.41
N LYS A 24 -14.78 1.57 6.70
CA LYS A 24 -14.94 0.14 7.00
C LYS A 24 -14.10 -0.26 8.21
N PRO A 25 -14.53 -1.29 8.97
CA PRO A 25 -13.70 -1.89 10.01
C PRO A 25 -12.34 -2.34 9.45
N LEU A 26 -11.29 -2.28 10.26
CA LEU A 26 -9.95 -2.72 9.83
C LEU A 26 -9.89 -4.22 9.52
N THR A 27 -10.83 -5.00 10.07
CA THR A 27 -11.00 -6.43 9.79
C THR A 27 -11.83 -6.71 8.54
N ASP A 28 -12.34 -5.69 7.86
CA ASP A 28 -13.07 -5.87 6.60
C ASP A 28 -12.14 -6.51 5.56
N PRO A 29 -12.59 -7.55 4.84
CA PRO A 29 -11.75 -8.26 3.88
C PRO A 29 -11.13 -7.35 2.81
N GLU A 30 -11.82 -6.27 2.41
CA GLU A 30 -11.29 -5.32 1.45
C GLU A 30 -10.14 -4.50 2.04
N VAL A 31 -10.28 -4.05 3.29
CA VAL A 31 -9.22 -3.33 4.02
C VAL A 31 -8.00 -4.22 4.21
N VAL A 32 -8.20 -5.47 4.63
CA VAL A 32 -7.13 -6.44 4.82
C VAL A 32 -6.41 -6.74 3.50
N ASN A 33 -7.16 -6.99 2.42
CA ASN A 33 -6.59 -7.27 1.11
C ASN A 33 -5.76 -6.08 0.59
N LEU A 34 -6.26 -4.85 0.74
CA LEU A 34 -5.54 -3.65 0.32
C LEU A 34 -4.28 -3.41 1.16
N SER A 35 -4.34 -3.66 2.47
CA SER A 35 -3.18 -3.62 3.36
C SER A 35 -2.10 -4.63 2.96
N GLN A 36 -2.47 -5.87 2.63
CA GLN A 36 -1.53 -6.89 2.18
C GLN A 36 -0.88 -6.56 0.83
N LYS A 37 -1.62 -5.93 -0.09
CA LYS A 37 -1.03 -5.42 -1.34
C LYS A 37 0.00 -4.32 -1.06
N LEU A 38 -0.29 -3.43 -0.10
CA LEU A 38 0.62 -2.33 0.25
C LEU A 38 1.91 -2.86 0.86
N ASP A 39 1.80 -3.86 1.73
CA ASP A 39 2.96 -4.54 2.31
C ASP A 39 3.87 -5.16 1.24
N LYS A 40 3.30 -5.80 0.20
CA LYS A 40 4.08 -6.35 -0.92
C LYS A 40 4.88 -5.27 -1.66
N LEU A 41 4.25 -4.13 -1.98
CA LEU A 41 4.94 -3.03 -2.65
C LEU A 41 6.05 -2.41 -1.79
N LEU A 42 5.82 -2.30 -0.48
CA LEU A 42 6.84 -1.83 0.46
C LEU A 42 8.03 -2.79 0.50
N ASN A 43 7.77 -4.10 0.55
CA ASN A 43 8.83 -5.12 0.50
C ASN A 43 9.62 -5.05 -0.81
N GLU A 44 8.96 -4.89 -1.96
CA GLU A 44 9.63 -4.68 -3.25
C GLU A 44 10.52 -3.42 -3.22
N TYR A 45 10.01 -2.31 -2.69
CA TYR A 45 10.78 -1.09 -2.55
C TYR A 45 12.03 -1.29 -1.70
N TYR A 46 11.91 -1.93 -0.52
CA TYR A 46 13.05 -2.22 0.35
C TYR A 46 14.07 -3.17 -0.28
N LEU A 47 13.64 -4.15 -1.09
CA LEU A 47 14.53 -5.04 -1.81
C LEU A 47 15.30 -4.30 -2.93
N THR A 48 14.65 -3.36 -3.61
CA THR A 48 15.29 -2.56 -4.68
C THR A 48 16.13 -1.39 -4.19
N ALA A 49 15.98 -1.00 -2.91
CA ALA A 49 16.74 0.09 -2.29
C ALA A 49 18.09 -0.37 -1.68
N LYS A 50 18.39 -1.67 -1.73
CA LYS A 50 19.73 -2.24 -1.45
C LYS A 50 20.63 -2.14 -2.67
#